data_AF-A0A1C7P2A9-F1
#
_entry.id   AF-A0A1C7P2A9-F1
#
_cell.length_a   1.000
_cell.length_b   1.000
_cell.length_c   1.000
_cell.angle_alpha   90.00
_cell.angle_beta   90.00
_cell.angle_gamma   90.00
#
_symmetry.space_group_name_H-M   'P 1'
#
loop_
_entity.id
_entity.type
_entity.pdbx_description
1 polymer ?
#
loop_
_entity_poly.entity_id
_entity_poly.type
_entity_poly.pdbx_seq_one_letter_code
_entity_poly.pdbx_strand_id
1 'polypeptide(L)' 'MSLFDDDRPKKQLAHEIGCDLSLLSADELSLRIDLLKQEIARLETEKANKSASKSAAESFFR' A
#
# COMPACT_ATOMS: atom_id res chain seq x y z
N MET A 1 28.39 11.30 -1.42
CA MET A 1 28.16 10.25 -0.39
C MET A 1 26.65 10.20 -0.19
N SER A 2 25.91 9.12 -0.44
CA SER A 2 26.19 7.70 -0.27
C SER A 2 25.55 6.89 -1.42
N LEU A 3 26.30 5.95 -1.99
CA LEU A 3 25.93 5.07 -3.11
C LEU A 3 25.26 3.75 -2.64
N PHE A 4 24.67 3.73 -1.43
CA PHE A 4 24.37 2.47 -0.71
C PHE A 4 22.93 2.36 -0.17
N ASP A 5 21.92 2.94 -0.81
CA ASP A 5 20.52 2.74 -0.35
C ASP A 5 19.59 2.04 -1.38
N ASP A 6 20.07 1.75 -2.58
CA ASP A 6 19.21 1.27 -3.68
C ASP A 6 19.25 -0.26 -3.91
N ASP A 7 19.99 -1.00 -3.07
CA ASP A 7 20.20 -2.45 -3.23
C ASP A 7 19.46 -3.28 -2.17
N ARG A 8 18.32 -2.77 -1.70
CA ARG A 8 17.42 -3.60 -0.89
C ARG A 8 16.68 -4.53 -1.83
N PRO A 9 16.68 -5.86 -1.60
CA PRO A 9 15.87 -6.76 -2.42
C PRO A 9 14.44 -6.24 -2.39
N LYS A 10 13.92 -5.85 -3.56
CA LYS A 10 12.52 -5.43 -3.70
C LYS A 10 11.70 -6.56 -3.09
N LYS A 11 11.01 -6.28 -1.97
CA LYS A 11 10.16 -7.27 -1.32
C LYS A 11 9.28 -7.86 -2.41
N GLN A 12 9.41 -9.18 -2.61
CA GLN A 12 8.56 -9.88 -3.56
C GLN A 12 7.11 -9.54 -3.21
N LEU A 13 6.40 -8.98 -4.18
CA LEU A 13 4.99 -8.66 -3.99
C LEU A 13 4.29 -10.00 -3.76
N ALA A 14 3.73 -10.19 -2.57
CA ALA A 14 3.00 -11.41 -2.21
C ALA A 14 1.77 -11.63 -3.12
N HIS A 15 1.35 -10.58 -3.84
CA HIS A 15 0.26 -10.60 -4.80
C HIS A 15 0.44 -9.51 -5.87
N GLU A 16 0.06 -9.81 -7.12
CA GLU A 16 -0.02 -8.88 -8.24
C GLU A 16 -1.49 -8.67 -8.65
N ILE A 17 -1.90 -7.41 -8.85
CA ILE A 17 -3.27 -7.06 -9.22
C ILE A 17 -3.57 -7.58 -10.62
N GLY A 18 -4.67 -8.34 -10.76
CA GLY A 18 -5.08 -8.93 -12.03
C GLY A 18 -4.32 -10.20 -12.42
N CYS A 19 -3.53 -10.78 -11.50
CA CYS A 19 -2.90 -12.07 -11.67
C CYS A 19 -3.95 -13.18 -11.84
N ASP A 20 -3.63 -14.20 -12.66
CA ASP A 20 -4.45 -15.40 -12.80
C ASP A 20 -4.60 -16.13 -11.47
N LEU A 21 -5.84 -16.54 -11.16
CA LEU A 21 -6.21 -17.19 -9.91
C LEU A 21 -6.50 -18.67 -10.09
N SER A 22 -6.43 -19.19 -11.32
CA SER A 22 -6.87 -20.55 -11.68
C SER A 22 -6.14 -21.67 -10.93
N LEU A 23 -4.91 -21.41 -10.47
CA LEU A 23 -4.08 -22.37 -9.73
C LEU A 23 -4.07 -22.14 -8.21
N LEU A 24 -4.84 -21.18 -7.70
CA LEU A 24 -4.87 -20.85 -6.28
C LEU A 24 -5.99 -21.57 -5.55
N SER A 25 -5.69 -22.06 -4.36
CA SER A 25 -6.68 -22.58 -3.42
C SER A 25 -7.48 -21.46 -2.74
N ALA A 26 -8.61 -21.83 -2.14
CA ALA A 26 -9.45 -20.89 -1.39
C ALA A 26 -8.71 -20.25 -0.19
N ASP A 27 -7.82 -21.00 0.46
CA ASP A 27 -7.04 -20.51 1.59
C ASP A 27 -5.98 -19.50 1.12
N GLU A 28 -5.30 -19.76 -0.01
CA GLU A 28 -4.36 -18.81 -0.61
C GLU A 28 -5.05 -17.52 -1.07
N LEU A 29 -6.25 -17.63 -1.63
CA LEU A 29 -7.07 -16.46 -1.97
C LEU A 29 -7.44 -15.66 -0.72
N SER A 30 -7.81 -16.33 0.37
CA SER A 30 -8.14 -15.68 1.64
C SER A 30 -6.94 -14.89 2.20
N LEU A 31 -5.75 -15.51 2.23
CA LEU A 31 -4.52 -14.84 2.67
C LEU A 31 -4.19 -13.61 1.82
N ARG A 32 -4.32 -13.71 0.48
CA ARG A 32 -4.09 -12.58 -0.43
C ARG A 32 -5.10 -11.45 -0.23
N ILE A 33 -6.38 -11.79 -0.03
CA ILE A 33 -7.44 -10.80 0.26
C ILE A 33 -7.11 -10.04 1.55
N ASP A 34 -6.69 -10.74 2.60
CA ASP A 34 -6.37 -10.10 3.88
C ASP A 34 -5.15 -9.17 3.78
N LEU A 35 -4.12 -9.54 3.01
CA LEU A 35 -2.99 -8.66 2.70
C LEU A 35 -3.44 -7.39 1.97
N LEU A 36 -4.31 -7.51 0.97
CA LEU A 36 -4.82 -6.37 0.23
C LEU A 36 -5.69 -5.45 1.10
N LYS A 37 -6.52 -6.01 1.98
CA LYS A 37 -7.32 -5.21 2.93
C LYS A 37 -6.44 -4.39 3.87
N GLN A 38 -5.36 -4.96 4.37
CA GLN A 38 -4.40 -4.23 5.20
C GLN A 38 -3.75 -3.09 4.43
N GLU A 39 -3.37 -3.31 3.17
CA GLU A 39 -2.80 -2.26 2.34
C GLU A 39 -3.82 -1.15 2.02
N ILE A 40 -5.09 -1.50 1.76
CA ILE A 40 -6.17 -0.50 1.61
C ILE A 40 -6.28 0.37 2.85
N ALA A 41 -6.34 -0.22 4.05
CA ALA A 41 -6.45 0.53 5.30
C ALA A 41 -5.26 1.48 5.51
N ARG A 42 -4.04 1.04 5.17
CA ARG A 42 -2.84 1.90 5.20
C ARG A 42 -2.96 3.08 4.23
N LEU A 43 -3.38 2.84 2.99
CA LEU A 43 -3.55 3.88 1.98
C LEU A 43 -4.65 4.86 2.36
N GLU A 44 -5.76 4.40 2.92
CA GLU A 44 -6.83 5.25 3.43
C GLU A 44 -6.36 6.15 4.57
N THR A 45 -5.57 5.60 5.50
CA THR A 45 -4.96 6.37 6.60
C THR A 45 -4.04 7.47 6.07
N GLU A 46 -3.15 7.13 5.13
CA GLU A 46 -2.25 8.11 4.50
C GLU A 46 -3.01 9.18 3.71
N LYS A 47 -4.07 8.79 2.98
CA LYS A 47 -4.96 9.72 2.29
C LYS A 47 -5.62 10.68 3.27
N ALA A 48 -6.15 10.17 4.38
CA ALA A 48 -6.76 10.99 5.42
C ALA A 48 -5.76 12.00 6.00
N ASN A 49 -4.56 11.54 6.37
CA ASN A 49 -3.48 12.39 6.87
C ASN A 49 -3.11 13.52 5.89
N LYS A 50 -2.97 13.19 4.60
CA LYS A 50 -2.65 14.17 3.55
C LYS A 50 -3.80 15.15 3.28
N SER A 51 -5.04 14.72 3.40
CA SER A 51 -6.20 15.61 3.26
C SER A 51 -6.34 16.55 4.45
N ALA A 52 -6.08 16.08 5.67
CA ALA A 52 -6.09 16.89 6.88
C ALA A 52 -4.98 17.94 6.86
N SER A 53 -3.77 17.58 6.42
CA SER A 53 -2.68 18.55 6.27
C SER A 53 -2.99 19.62 5.21
N LYS A 54 -3.62 19.23 4.09
CA LYS A 54 -4.06 20.19 3.06
C LYS A 54 -5.12 21.16 3.60
N SER A 55 -6.13 20.68 4.31
CA SER A 55 -7.17 21.52 4.90
C SER A 55 -6.65 22.46 6.00
N ALA A 56 -5.70 22.00 6.81
CA ALA A 56 -5.04 22.83 7.81
C ALA A 56 -4.21 23.95 7.16
N ALA A 57 -3.50 23.66 6.06
CA ALA A 57 -2.76 24.66 5.31
C ALA A 57 -3.69 25.69 4.66
N GLU A 58 -4.78 25.25 4.01
CA GLU A 58 -5.76 26.15 3.38
C GLU A 58 -6.43 27.10 4.39
N SER A 59 -6.58 26.69 5.65
CA SER A 59 -7.13 27.53 6.72
C SER A 59 -6.12 28.55 7.28
N PHE A 60 -4.81 28.34 7.05
CA PHE A 60 -3.75 29.24 7.52
C PHE A 60 -3.41 30.35 6.50
N PHE A 61 -3.77 30.13 5.22
CA PHE A 61 -3.56 31.10 4.13
C PHE A 61 -4.78 31.98 3.84
N ARG A 62 -5.81 31.96 4.70
CA ARG A 62 -7.03 32.77 4.59
C ARG A 62 -7.19 33.67 5.81
#